data_AF-A0A2N2YV55-F1
#
_entry.id   AF-A0A2N2YV55-F1
#
_cell.length_a   1.000
_cell.length_b   1.000
_cell.length_c   1.000
_cell.angle_alpha   90.00
_cell.angle_beta   90.00
_cell.angle_gamma   90.00
#
_symmetry.space_group_name_H-M   'P 1'
#
loop_
_entity.id
_entity.type
_entity.pdbx_description
1 polymer ?
#
loop_
_entity_poly.entity_id
_entity_poly.type
_entity_poly.pdbx_seq_one_letter_code
_entity_poly.pdbx_strand_id
1 'polypeptide(L)'
;MNSQIEERIKIARSFKSVYDPQNKNLGKREKWLKLSAGFDYWVVMIMLIFLIFLSLAAILQIDPINTKWQKSGLIVLMTFAISIKSPYSFIELLLINHIKRLESLNLNFPEFLNQDFKEIIIKLNSKKTRFNLLQLPLLIIILGALLQTFNFNPFWNYFSFLVLAVSTILLIRINYQIRFVKKHLIKFDSIINHHYKKTHDIDEAILVEKKKGSI
;
A
#
# COMPACT_ATOMS: atom_id res chain seq x y z
N MET A 1 8.75 -16.38 22.70
CA MET A 1 8.71 -15.16 21.87
C MET A 1 8.37 -14.00 22.80
N ASN A 2 8.95 -12.82 22.58
CA ASN A 2 8.79 -11.71 23.51
C ASN A 2 7.38 -11.09 23.42
N SER A 3 6.72 -10.80 24.55
CA SER A 3 5.32 -10.33 24.63
C SER A 3 5.04 -9.11 23.73
N GLN A 4 5.99 -8.18 23.63
CA GLN A 4 5.89 -6.99 22.79
C GLN A 4 5.91 -7.31 21.29
N ILE A 5 6.68 -8.32 20.88
CA ILE A 5 6.72 -8.81 19.50
C ILE A 5 5.41 -9.52 19.16
N GLU A 6 4.87 -10.33 20.08
CA GLU A 6 3.59 -11.02 19.88
C GLU A 6 2.45 -10.00 19.69
N GLU A 7 2.42 -8.95 20.50
CA GLU A 7 1.44 -7.87 20.38
C GLU A 7 1.56 -7.16 19.03
N ARG A 8 2.78 -6.82 18.60
CA ARG A 8 3.00 -6.15 17.30
C ARG A 8 2.56 -7.01 16.12
N ILE A 9 2.83 -8.32 16.17
CA ILE A 9 2.38 -9.29 15.16
C ILE A 9 0.85 -9.36 15.16
N LYS A 10 0.21 -9.40 16.34
CA LYS A 10 -1.25 -9.40 16.48
C LYS A 10 -1.87 -8.14 15.87
N ILE A 11 -1.28 -6.97 16.12
CA ILE A 11 -1.71 -5.70 15.54
C ILE A 11 -1.57 -5.74 14.01
N ALA A 12 -0.42 -6.19 13.47
CA ALA A 12 -0.22 -6.29 12.03
C ALA A 12 -1.23 -7.25 11.36
N ARG A 13 -1.51 -8.40 11.98
CA ARG A 13 -2.49 -9.39 11.51
C ARG A 13 -3.93 -8.89 11.57
N SER A 14 -4.23 -7.87 12.39
CA SER A 14 -5.57 -7.26 12.45
C SER A 14 -5.91 -6.38 11.23
N PHE A 15 -4.95 -6.14 10.34
CA PHE A 15 -5.18 -5.45 9.08
C PHE A 15 -6.16 -6.23 8.18
N LYS A 16 -7.29 -5.60 7.84
CA LYS A 16 -8.35 -6.20 7.02
C LYS A 16 -7.97 -6.05 5.55
N SER A 17 -7.27 -7.05 5.01
CA SER A 17 -6.94 -7.08 3.58
C SER A 17 -8.17 -7.40 2.71
N VAL A 18 -8.13 -7.00 1.44
CA VAL A 18 -9.18 -7.30 0.45
C VAL A 18 -9.17 -8.78 0.05
N TYR A 19 -8.05 -9.47 0.30
CA TYR A 19 -7.91 -10.91 0.13
C TYR A 19 -7.94 -11.57 1.51
N ASP A 20 -9.13 -11.77 2.06
CA ASP A 20 -9.31 -12.67 3.21
C ASP A 20 -9.87 -14.02 2.72
N PRO A 21 -9.05 -14.92 2.12
CA PRO A 21 -9.47 -16.28 1.96
C PRO A 21 -9.34 -16.93 3.33
N GLN A 22 -10.46 -17.16 4.01
CA GLN A 22 -10.58 -17.79 5.32
C GLN A 22 -9.89 -19.16 5.48
N ASN A 23 -9.12 -19.69 4.51
CA ASN A 23 -8.66 -21.08 4.53
C ASN A 23 -7.44 -21.42 3.64
N LYS A 24 -6.39 -20.58 3.56
CA LYS A 24 -5.16 -20.94 2.81
C LYS A 24 -3.88 -20.93 3.66
N ASN A 25 -3.10 -22.01 3.54
CA ASN A 25 -1.74 -22.16 4.07
C ASN A 25 -0.92 -20.87 3.94
N LEU A 26 -0.49 -20.32 5.09
CA LEU A 26 0.21 -19.02 5.19
C LEU A 26 1.41 -18.91 4.23
N GLY A 27 2.18 -19.98 4.04
CA GLY A 27 3.33 -19.99 3.14
C GLY A 27 2.97 -19.88 1.63
N LYS A 28 1.83 -20.44 1.19
CA LYS A 28 1.36 -20.27 -0.20
C LYS A 28 0.77 -18.88 -0.42
N ARG A 29 0.06 -18.35 0.57
CA ARG A 29 -0.50 -16.98 0.57
C ARG A 29 0.60 -15.93 0.43
N GLU A 30 1.68 -16.08 1.17
CA GLU A 30 2.81 -15.16 1.11
C GLU A 30 3.50 -15.16 -0.25
N LYS A 31 3.85 -16.35 -0.79
CA LYS A 31 4.50 -16.44 -2.11
C LYS A 31 3.63 -15.80 -3.20
N TRP A 32 2.32 -16.03 -3.12
CA TRP A 32 1.37 -15.44 -4.06
C TRP A 32 1.28 -13.92 -3.90
N LEU A 33 1.13 -13.40 -2.67
CA LEU A 33 1.08 -11.95 -2.40
C LEU A 33 2.38 -11.23 -2.79
N LYS A 34 3.54 -11.86 -2.61
CA LYS A 34 4.82 -11.28 -3.06
C LYS A 34 4.84 -11.06 -4.56
N LEU A 35 4.36 -12.04 -5.32
CA LEU A 35 4.33 -11.97 -6.78
C LEU A 35 3.23 -11.01 -7.27
N SER A 36 2.00 -11.16 -6.76
CA SER A 36 0.83 -10.42 -7.25
C SER A 36 0.77 -8.99 -6.73
N ALA A 37 0.97 -8.75 -5.43
CA ALA A 37 0.77 -7.41 -4.87
C ALA A 37 1.82 -6.41 -5.33
N GLY A 38 3.09 -6.85 -5.47
CA GLY A 38 4.15 -6.01 -6.01
C GLY A 38 3.91 -5.66 -7.48
N PHE A 39 3.54 -6.65 -8.28
CA PHE A 39 3.24 -6.47 -9.70
C PHE A 39 1.98 -5.61 -9.92
N ASP A 40 0.88 -5.90 -9.23
CA ASP A 40 -0.38 -5.15 -9.29
C ASP A 40 -0.18 -3.68 -8.93
N TYR A 41 0.72 -3.39 -7.97
CA TYR A 41 1.08 -2.01 -7.64
C TYR A 41 1.75 -1.30 -8.81
N TRP A 42 2.83 -1.87 -9.35
CA TRP A 42 3.57 -1.26 -10.45
C TRP A 42 2.72 -1.09 -11.70
N VAL A 43 1.93 -2.11 -12.05
CA VAL A 43 1.00 -2.06 -13.19
C VAL A 43 0.01 -0.92 -13.02
N VAL A 44 -0.63 -0.79 -11.84
CA VAL A 44 -1.57 0.31 -11.60
C VAL A 44 -0.89 1.67 -11.69
N MET A 45 0.32 1.84 -11.18
CA MET A 45 1.04 3.12 -11.27
C MET A 45 1.32 3.51 -12.72
N ILE A 46 1.84 2.58 -13.52
CA ILE A 46 2.13 2.80 -14.95
C ILE A 46 0.84 3.11 -15.70
N MET A 47 -0.21 2.33 -15.47
CA MET A 47 -1.50 2.55 -16.12
C MET A 47 -2.13 3.89 -15.74
N LEU A 48 -2.06 4.31 -14.48
CA LEU A 48 -2.57 5.63 -14.06
C LEU A 48 -1.82 6.77 -14.74
N ILE A 49 -0.48 6.69 -14.81
CA ILE A 49 0.34 7.69 -15.53
C ILE A 49 -0.03 7.70 -17.02
N PHE A 50 -0.17 6.52 -17.62
CA PHE A 50 -0.57 6.38 -19.01
C PHE A 50 -1.96 6.99 -19.25
N LEU A 51 -2.95 6.75 -18.38
CA LEU A 51 -4.27 7.37 -18.49
C LEU A 51 -4.23 8.89 -18.32
N ILE A 52 -3.40 9.42 -17.43
CA ILE A 52 -3.18 10.86 -17.29
C ILE A 52 -2.68 11.44 -18.62
N PHE A 53 -1.66 10.83 -19.21
CA PHE A 53 -1.12 11.23 -20.51
C PHE A 53 -2.18 11.15 -21.62
N LEU A 54 -2.90 10.03 -21.72
CA LEU A 54 -3.91 9.79 -22.75
C LEU A 54 -5.10 10.77 -22.63
N SER A 55 -5.50 11.07 -21.38
CA SER A 55 -6.54 12.06 -21.11
C SER A 55 -6.09 13.47 -21.47
N LEU A 56 -4.84 13.83 -21.16
CA LEU A 56 -4.28 15.13 -21.51
C LEU A 56 -4.17 15.30 -23.03
N ALA A 57 -3.71 14.27 -23.75
CA ALA A 57 -3.67 14.26 -25.20
C ALA A 57 -5.07 14.46 -25.82
N ALA A 58 -6.08 13.76 -25.30
CA ALA A 58 -7.47 13.92 -25.74
C ALA A 58 -8.01 15.34 -25.51
N ILE A 59 -7.71 15.95 -24.37
CA ILE A 59 -8.12 17.33 -24.03
C ILE A 59 -7.46 18.34 -24.96
N LEU A 60 -6.17 18.16 -25.26
CA LEU A 60 -5.40 19.03 -26.15
C LEU A 60 -5.65 18.75 -27.64
N GLN A 61 -6.50 17.77 -27.96
CA GLN A 61 -6.77 17.32 -29.33
C GLN A 61 -5.51 16.88 -30.09
N ILE A 62 -4.49 16.44 -29.35
CA ILE A 62 -3.28 15.85 -29.91
C ILE A 62 -3.56 14.35 -30.05
N ASP A 63 -3.26 13.78 -31.22
CA ASP A 63 -3.37 12.33 -31.43
C ASP A 63 -1.97 11.69 -31.41
N PRO A 64 -1.36 11.48 -30.24
CA PRO A 64 0.06 11.11 -30.14
C PRO A 64 0.37 9.69 -30.63
N ILE A 65 -0.63 8.81 -30.76
CA ILE A 65 -0.42 7.37 -31.02
C ILE A 65 -1.52 6.78 -31.95
N ASN A 66 -2.23 7.61 -32.73
CA ASN A 66 -3.42 7.17 -33.50
C ASN A 66 -4.45 6.42 -32.62
N THR A 67 -4.38 6.68 -31.31
CA THR A 67 -5.11 5.99 -30.27
C THR A 67 -6.28 6.89 -29.96
N LYS A 68 -7.30 6.79 -30.83
CA LYS A 68 -8.54 7.54 -30.65
C LYS A 68 -9.00 7.34 -29.21
N TRP A 69 -9.17 8.43 -28.46
CA TRP A 69 -9.72 8.43 -27.11
C TRP A 69 -10.96 7.53 -27.00
N GLN A 70 -11.76 7.44 -28.05
CA GLN A 70 -12.90 6.52 -28.20
C GLN A 70 -12.58 5.04 -27.94
N LYS A 71 -11.36 4.55 -28.17
CA LYS A 71 -10.97 3.16 -27.92
C LYS A 71 -10.40 2.93 -26.51
N SER A 72 -10.31 3.96 -25.67
CA SER A 72 -9.69 3.86 -24.34
C SER A 72 -10.62 3.29 -23.25
N GLY A 73 -11.90 3.03 -23.55
CA GLY A 73 -12.87 2.54 -22.56
C GLY A 73 -12.40 1.31 -21.79
N LEU A 74 -11.87 0.30 -22.48
CA LEU A 74 -11.41 -0.94 -21.85
C LEU A 74 -10.22 -0.71 -20.91
N ILE A 75 -9.23 0.08 -21.35
CA ILE A 75 -8.04 0.33 -20.52
C ILE A 75 -8.40 1.17 -19.30
N VAL A 76 -9.27 2.17 -19.45
CA VAL A 76 -9.83 2.95 -18.34
C VAL A 76 -10.52 2.01 -17.34
N LEU A 77 -11.41 1.14 -17.81
CA LEU A 77 -12.13 0.19 -16.97
C LEU A 77 -11.19 -0.72 -16.17
N MET A 78 -10.21 -1.33 -16.85
CA MET A 78 -9.24 -2.23 -16.21
C MET A 78 -8.39 -1.51 -15.16
N THR A 79 -7.85 -0.33 -15.50
CA THR A 79 -7.01 0.44 -14.58
C THR A 79 -7.77 0.81 -13.31
N PHE A 80 -8.99 1.34 -13.45
CA PHE A 80 -9.78 1.74 -12.29
C PHE A 80 -10.21 0.54 -11.44
N ALA A 81 -10.60 -0.59 -12.05
CA ALA A 81 -10.95 -1.81 -11.31
C ALA A 81 -9.78 -2.33 -10.45
N ILE A 82 -8.56 -2.39 -11.02
CA ILE A 82 -7.38 -2.89 -10.29
C ILE A 82 -6.91 -1.86 -9.24
N SER A 83 -7.04 -0.55 -9.52
CA SER A 83 -6.58 0.53 -8.64
C SER A 83 -7.26 0.55 -7.26
N ILE A 84 -8.50 0.03 -7.15
CA ILE A 84 -9.24 -0.04 -5.88
C ILE A 84 -8.53 -0.97 -4.90
N LYS A 85 -7.96 -2.05 -5.40
CA LYS A 85 -7.49 -3.19 -4.62
C LYS A 85 -5.98 -3.18 -4.40
N SER A 86 -5.24 -2.79 -5.43
CA SER A 86 -3.78 -2.71 -5.46
C SER A 86 -3.12 -2.08 -4.21
N PRO A 87 -3.53 -0.89 -3.71
CA PRO A 87 -2.89 -0.29 -2.54
C PRO A 87 -2.99 -1.15 -1.28
N TYR A 88 -4.13 -1.81 -1.06
CA TYR A 88 -4.34 -2.65 0.13
C TYR A 88 -3.51 -3.92 0.07
N SER A 89 -3.38 -4.52 -1.11
CA SER A 89 -2.53 -5.69 -1.33
C SER A 89 -1.06 -5.36 -1.11
N PHE A 90 -0.60 -4.19 -1.57
CA PHE A 90 0.78 -3.77 -1.36
C PHE A 90 1.08 -3.45 0.11
N ILE A 91 0.15 -2.82 0.83
CA ILE A 91 0.27 -2.60 2.28
C ILE A 91 0.33 -3.94 3.03
N GLU A 92 -0.52 -4.91 2.69
CA GLU A 92 -0.48 -6.24 3.28
C GLU A 92 0.90 -6.89 3.12
N LEU A 93 1.50 -6.78 1.92
CA LEU A 93 2.85 -7.28 1.66
C LEU A 93 3.91 -6.61 2.56
N LEU A 94 3.83 -5.29 2.76
CA LEU A 94 4.73 -4.57 3.66
C LEU A 94 4.59 -5.08 5.11
N LEU A 95 3.36 -5.30 5.57
CA LEU A 95 3.10 -5.80 6.92
C LEU A 95 3.58 -7.26 7.10
N ILE A 96 3.42 -8.12 6.10
CA ILE A 96 3.93 -9.50 6.15
C ILE A 96 5.46 -9.51 6.21
N ASN A 97 6.13 -8.73 5.38
CA ASN A 97 7.59 -8.61 5.44
C ASN A 97 8.06 -8.07 6.79
N HIS A 98 7.30 -7.14 7.38
CA HIS A 98 7.55 -6.64 8.73
C HIS A 98 7.42 -7.74 9.80
N ILE A 99 6.34 -8.52 9.77
CA ILE A 99 6.12 -9.66 10.69
C ILE A 99 7.29 -10.64 10.63
N LYS A 100 7.74 -11.02 9.43
CA LYS A 100 8.86 -11.95 9.27
C LYS A 100 10.14 -11.45 9.89
N ARG A 101 10.41 -10.17 9.74
CA ARG A 101 11.56 -9.53 10.38
C ARG A 101 11.42 -9.56 11.90
N LEU A 102 10.23 -9.29 12.44
CA LEU A 102 9.98 -9.38 13.88
C LEU A 102 10.18 -10.80 14.43
N GLU A 103 9.74 -11.83 13.71
CA GLU A 103 9.91 -13.23 14.11
C GLU A 103 11.40 -13.62 14.19
N SER A 104 12.28 -12.95 13.44
CA SER A 104 13.74 -13.12 13.53
C SER A 104 14.42 -12.31 14.65
N LEU A 105 13.69 -11.38 15.30
CA LEU A 105 14.21 -10.54 16.36
C LEU A 105 13.84 -11.13 17.72
N ASN A 106 14.77 -11.12 18.68
CA ASN A 106 14.51 -11.51 20.06
C ASN A 106 14.85 -10.36 21.01
N LEU A 107 14.14 -9.23 20.86
CA LEU A 107 14.46 -7.96 21.51
C LEU A 107 13.22 -7.34 22.16
N ASN A 108 13.42 -6.64 23.28
CA ASN A 108 12.44 -5.73 23.88
C ASN A 108 12.53 -4.34 23.24
N PHE A 109 11.40 -3.65 23.10
CA PHE A 109 11.31 -2.28 22.61
C PHE A 109 10.19 -1.50 23.33
N PRO A 110 10.21 -0.17 23.33
CA PRO A 110 9.22 0.62 24.06
C PRO A 110 7.76 0.39 23.62
N GLU A 111 6.83 0.30 24.57
CA GLU A 111 5.43 -0.05 24.32
C GLU A 111 4.66 0.99 23.48
N PHE A 112 5.07 2.26 23.53
CA PHE A 112 4.50 3.31 22.68
C PHE A 112 4.61 2.97 21.18
N LEU A 113 5.62 2.18 20.78
CA LEU A 113 5.78 1.75 19.38
C LEU A 113 4.65 0.83 18.90
N ASN A 114 4.05 0.06 19.81
CA ASN A 114 2.89 -0.78 19.52
C ASN A 114 1.60 0.05 19.50
N GLN A 115 1.48 1.05 20.38
CA GLN A 115 0.37 1.99 20.38
C GLN A 115 0.32 2.80 19.06
N ASP A 116 1.44 3.43 18.68
CA ASP A 116 1.59 4.14 17.40
C ASP A 116 1.18 3.24 16.21
N PHE A 117 1.63 1.99 16.23
CA PHE A 117 1.35 1.04 15.16
C PHE A 117 -0.11 0.62 15.11
N LYS A 118 -0.75 0.44 16.27
CA LYS A 118 -2.17 0.11 16.40
C LYS A 118 -3.05 1.21 15.83
N GLU A 119 -2.74 2.47 16.11
CA GLU A 119 -3.48 3.61 15.55
C GLU A 119 -3.44 3.64 14.02
N ILE A 120 -2.29 3.33 13.43
CA ILE A 120 -2.13 3.24 11.97
C ILE A 120 -3.01 2.15 11.39
N ILE A 121 -2.97 0.94 11.95
CA ILE A 121 -3.77 -0.18 11.47
C ILE A 121 -5.27 0.12 11.62
N ILE A 122 -5.69 0.73 12.72
CA ILE A 122 -7.08 1.17 12.93
C ILE A 122 -7.49 2.19 11.84
N LYS A 123 -6.64 3.18 11.57
CA LYS A 123 -6.90 4.21 10.54
C LYS A 123 -7.05 3.58 9.16
N LEU A 124 -6.16 2.66 8.78
CA LEU A 124 -6.23 1.93 7.52
C LEU A 124 -7.48 1.05 7.41
N ASN A 125 -7.89 0.44 8.53
CA ASN A 125 -9.07 -0.41 8.59
C ASN A 125 -10.39 0.37 8.58
N SER A 126 -10.37 1.66 8.91
CA SER A 126 -11.58 2.45 9.13
C SER A 126 -12.49 2.49 7.89
N LYS A 127 -13.80 2.29 8.08
CA LYS A 127 -14.79 2.30 6.99
C LYS A 127 -14.82 3.66 6.28
N LYS A 128 -14.52 4.76 6.99
CA LYS A 128 -14.44 6.11 6.44
C LYS A 128 -13.32 6.23 5.39
N THR A 129 -12.20 5.51 5.56
CA THR A 129 -11.15 5.43 4.54
C THR A 129 -11.57 4.59 3.32
N ARG A 130 -12.47 3.61 3.51
CA ARG A 130 -13.01 2.78 2.42
C ARG A 130 -14.07 3.53 1.61
N PHE A 131 -15.09 4.07 2.27
CA PHE A 131 -16.19 4.89 1.71
C PHE A 131 -15.80 6.37 1.66
N ASN A 132 -14.87 6.71 0.76
CA ASN A 132 -14.48 8.09 0.51
C ASN A 132 -15.29 8.71 -0.63
N LEU A 133 -15.44 10.04 -0.61
CA LEU A 133 -16.08 10.88 -1.64
C LEU A 133 -15.67 10.54 -3.09
N LEU A 134 -14.48 9.97 -3.27
CA LEU A 134 -13.93 9.48 -4.54
C LEU A 134 -14.63 8.25 -5.14
N GLN A 135 -15.43 7.51 -4.37
CA GLN A 135 -16.11 6.31 -4.89
C GLN A 135 -17.18 6.64 -5.93
N LEU A 136 -17.91 7.76 -5.76
CA LEU A 136 -18.98 8.12 -6.68
C LEU A 136 -18.43 8.54 -8.07
N PRO A 137 -17.44 9.47 -8.18
CA PRO A 137 -16.79 9.74 -9.46
C PRO A 137 -16.16 8.50 -10.09
N LEU A 138 -15.56 7.63 -9.28
CA LEU A 138 -14.97 6.38 -9.75
C LEU A 138 -16.02 5.44 -10.37
N LEU A 139 -17.18 5.30 -9.72
CA LEU A 139 -18.29 4.48 -10.23
C LEU A 139 -18.86 5.05 -11.52
N ILE A 140 -19.00 6.38 -11.63
CA ILE A 140 -19.42 7.05 -12.86
C ILE A 140 -18.43 6.77 -14.00
N ILE A 141 -17.13 6.86 -13.75
CA ILE A 141 -16.10 6.53 -14.75
C ILE A 141 -16.20 5.06 -15.16
N ILE A 142 -16.32 4.13 -14.21
CA ILE A 142 -16.42 2.69 -14.50
C ILE A 142 -17.63 2.39 -15.38
N LEU A 143 -18.80 2.95 -15.06
CA LEU A 143 -20.01 2.79 -15.88
C LEU A 143 -19.84 3.42 -17.27
N GLY A 144 -19.29 4.63 -17.34
CA GLY A 144 -19.02 5.32 -18.61
C GLY A 144 -18.04 4.55 -19.49
N ALA A 145 -17.00 3.97 -18.90
CA ALA A 145 -15.98 3.18 -19.57
C ALA A 145 -16.54 1.83 -20.05
N LEU A 146 -17.42 1.20 -19.26
CA LEU A 146 -18.13 -0.01 -19.64
C LEU A 146 -19.02 0.26 -20.87
N LEU A 147 -19.85 1.31 -20.83
CA LEU A 147 -20.68 1.70 -21.97
C LEU A 147 -19.83 2.03 -23.20
N GLN A 148 -18.71 2.72 -23.03
CA GLN A 148 -17.80 3.04 -24.14
C GLN A 148 -17.17 1.79 -24.76
N THR A 149 -16.87 0.76 -23.96
CA THR A 149 -16.31 -0.50 -24.48
C THR A 149 -17.24 -1.15 -25.50
N PHE A 150 -18.56 -0.93 -25.39
CA PHE A 150 -19.56 -1.37 -26.36
C PHE A 150 -19.96 -0.27 -27.37
N ASN A 151 -19.24 0.85 -27.43
CA ASN A 151 -19.53 2.04 -28.24
C ASN A 151 -20.91 2.68 -27.97
N PHE A 152 -21.45 2.53 -26.76
CA PHE A 152 -22.76 3.06 -26.37
C PHE A 152 -22.69 4.38 -25.59
N ASN A 153 -21.50 4.95 -25.38
CA ASN A 153 -21.35 6.19 -24.60
C ASN A 153 -21.11 7.41 -25.51
N PRO A 154 -22.16 8.17 -25.87
CA PRO A 154 -22.01 9.37 -26.70
C PRO A 154 -21.24 10.50 -25.98
N PHE A 155 -21.13 10.44 -24.65
CA PHE A 155 -20.48 11.46 -23.84
C PHE A 155 -19.00 11.18 -23.55
N TRP A 156 -18.43 10.11 -24.12
CA TRP A 156 -17.10 9.64 -23.75
C TRP A 156 -15.99 10.70 -23.88
N ASN A 157 -16.09 11.60 -24.86
CA ASN A 157 -15.10 12.67 -25.05
C ASN A 157 -14.99 13.59 -23.82
N TYR A 158 -16.09 13.82 -23.10
CA TYR A 158 -16.11 14.66 -21.89
C TYR A 158 -15.53 13.93 -20.66
N PHE A 159 -15.45 12.60 -20.70
CA PHE A 159 -14.85 11.82 -19.61
C PHE A 159 -13.34 12.02 -19.51
N SER A 160 -12.67 12.57 -20.52
CA SER A 160 -11.21 12.83 -20.50
C SER A 160 -10.80 13.69 -19.30
N PHE A 161 -11.54 14.77 -19.02
CA PHE A 161 -11.30 15.60 -17.82
C PHE A 161 -11.51 14.84 -16.51
N LEU A 162 -12.58 14.04 -16.44
CA LEU A 162 -12.92 13.29 -15.24
C LEU A 162 -11.90 12.17 -14.97
N VAL A 163 -11.50 11.44 -16.00
CA VAL A 163 -10.45 10.42 -15.94
C VAL A 163 -9.12 11.05 -15.51
N LEU A 164 -8.72 12.17 -16.11
CA LEU A 164 -7.52 12.90 -15.73
C LEU A 164 -7.51 13.25 -14.23
N ALA A 165 -8.59 13.87 -13.74
CA ALA A 165 -8.71 14.29 -12.36
C ALA A 165 -8.67 13.09 -11.39
N VAL A 166 -9.49 12.07 -11.63
CA VAL A 166 -9.58 10.91 -10.73
C VAL A 166 -8.30 10.08 -10.78
N SER A 167 -7.70 9.85 -11.95
CA SER A 167 -6.41 9.14 -12.07
C SER A 167 -5.30 9.86 -11.31
N THR A 168 -5.23 11.19 -11.40
CA THR A 168 -4.25 12.00 -10.65
C THR A 168 -4.46 11.88 -9.14
N ILE A 169 -5.70 12.00 -8.67
CA ILE A 169 -6.03 11.89 -7.24
C ILE A 169 -5.72 10.47 -6.73
N LEU A 170 -6.06 9.43 -7.48
CA LEU A 170 -5.73 8.04 -7.12
C LEU A 170 -4.22 7.84 -7.04
N LEU A 171 -3.46 8.33 -8.01
CA LEU A 171 -2.00 8.24 -8.02
C LEU A 171 -1.39 8.85 -6.76
N ILE A 172 -1.80 10.08 -6.41
CA ILE A 172 -1.35 10.79 -5.20
C ILE A 172 -1.74 9.99 -3.95
N ARG A 173 -3.01 9.59 -3.86
CA ARG A 173 -3.57 8.93 -2.68
C ARG A 173 -2.90 7.58 -2.40
N ILE A 174 -2.76 6.74 -3.42
CA ILE A 174 -2.11 5.43 -3.31
C ILE A 174 -0.67 5.61 -2.81
N ASN A 175 0.09 6.51 -3.44
CA ASN A 175 1.46 6.80 -3.04
C ASN A 175 1.55 7.34 -1.61
N TYR A 176 0.64 8.23 -1.22
CA TYR A 176 0.59 8.78 0.14
C TYR A 176 0.35 7.68 1.18
N GLN A 177 -0.63 6.81 0.97
CA GLN A 177 -0.95 5.71 1.90
C GLN A 177 0.24 4.74 2.06
N ILE A 178 0.88 4.37 0.95
CA ILE A 178 2.05 3.47 0.98
C ILE A 178 3.24 4.13 1.67
N ARG A 179 3.54 5.40 1.33
CA ARG A 179 4.62 6.15 1.98
C ARG A 179 4.38 6.32 3.47
N PHE A 180 3.14 6.56 3.88
CA PHE A 180 2.76 6.67 5.28
C PHE A 180 3.11 5.39 6.05
N VAL A 181 2.67 4.22 5.57
CA VAL A 181 3.01 2.93 6.21
C VAL A 181 4.52 2.69 6.21
N LYS A 182 5.20 2.87 5.07
CA LYS A 182 6.66 2.68 4.98
C LYS A 182 7.43 3.54 5.98
N LYS A 183 7.07 4.82 6.12
CA LYS A 183 7.74 5.73 7.07
C LYS A 183 7.64 5.22 8.51
N HIS A 184 6.49 4.67 8.90
CA HIS A 184 6.33 4.13 10.25
C HIS A 184 7.09 2.83 10.48
N LEU A 185 7.16 1.95 9.47
CA LEU A 185 7.99 0.75 9.54
C LEU A 185 9.49 1.10 9.65
N ILE A 186 9.96 2.05 8.84
CA ILE A 186 11.35 2.55 8.90
C ILE A 186 11.65 3.23 10.25
N LYS A 187 10.72 4.05 10.77
CA LYS A 187 10.88 4.69 12.09
C LYS A 187 11.06 3.64 13.17
N PHE A 188 10.24 2.59 13.17
CA PHE A 188 10.37 1.47 14.10
C PHE A 188 11.76 0.81 13.99
N ASP A 189 12.20 0.51 12.77
CA ASP A 189 13.50 -0.12 12.54
C ASP A 189 14.67 0.75 13.04
N SER A 190 14.59 2.06 12.83
CA SER A 190 15.62 2.99 13.31
C SER A 190 15.71 3.02 14.83
N ILE A 191 14.56 2.99 15.52
CA ILE A 191 14.49 3.02 16.98
C ILE A 191 14.99 1.69 17.55
N ILE A 192 14.63 0.55 16.95
CA ILE A 192 15.14 -0.75 17.37
C ILE A 192 16.66 -0.84 17.18
N ASN A 193 17.17 -0.45 16.02
CA ASN A 193 18.62 -0.50 15.77
C ASN A 193 19.40 0.39 16.74
N HIS A 194 18.86 1.58 17.05
CA HIS A 194 19.46 2.47 18.04
C HIS A 194 19.39 1.89 19.45
N HIS A 195 18.26 1.30 19.83
CA HIS A 195 18.10 0.68 21.15
C HIS A 195 19.03 -0.52 21.32
N TYR A 196 19.13 -1.37 20.31
CA TYR A 196 20.03 -2.53 20.27
C TYR A 196 21.50 -2.12 20.42
N LYS A 197 21.94 -1.11 19.66
CA LYS A 197 23.32 -0.59 19.76
C LYS A 197 23.61 -0.07 21.17
N LYS A 198 22.69 0.71 21.74
CA LYS A 198 22.84 1.27 23.08
C LYS A 198 22.91 0.19 24.17
N THR A 199 22.08 -0.85 24.10
CA THR A 199 22.13 -1.95 25.07
C THR A 199 23.42 -2.76 24.92
N HIS A 200 23.89 -2.99 23.69
CA HIS A 200 25.12 -3.74 23.45
C HIS A 200 26.37 -2.98 23.96
N ASP A 201 26.43 -1.67 23.72
CA ASP A 201 27.52 -0.82 24.22
C ASP A 201 27.57 -0.80 25.78
N ILE A 202 26.41 -0.87 26.44
CA ILE A 202 26.30 -0.96 27.91
C ILE A 202 26.76 -2.32 28.42
N ASP A 203 26.34 -3.42 27.78
CA ASP A 203 26.74 -4.76 28.18
C ASP A 203 28.26 -4.97 28.01
N GLU A 204 28.86 -4.44 26.94
CA GLU A 204 30.32 -4.44 26.76
C GLU A 204 31.03 -3.61 27.84
N ALA A 205 30.52 -2.42 28.16
CA ALA A 205 31.10 -1.58 29.22
C ALA A 205 31.07 -2.28 30.60
N ILE A 206 29.97 -2.95 30.93
CA ILE A 206 29.83 -3.72 32.19
C ILE A 206 30.78 -4.92 32.20
N LEU A 207 30.96 -5.61 31.07
CA LEU A 207 31.91 -6.71 30.93
C LEU A 207 33.37 -6.23 31.12
N VAL A 208 33.71 -5.05 30.61
CA VAL A 208 35.03 -4.44 30.78
C VAL A 208 35.27 -4.01 32.23
N GLU A 209 34.29 -3.40 32.90
CA GLU A 209 34.40 -3.05 34.33
C GLU A 209 34.55 -4.28 35.23
N LYS A 210 33.75 -5.34 35.00
CA LYS A 210 33.90 -6.59 35.77
C LYS A 210 35.28 -7.22 35.61
N LYS A 211 35.88 -7.16 34.42
CA LYS A 211 37.25 -7.64 34.20
C LYS A 211 38.32 -6.81 34.91
N LYS A 212 38.08 -5.51 35.11
CA LYS A 212 39.00 -4.62 35.84
C LYS A 212 38.91 -4.75 37.36
N GLY A 213 37.77 -5.17 37.90
CA GLY A 213 37.54 -5.37 39.34
C GLY A 213 37.90 -6.76 39.88
N SER A 214 38.39 -7.69 39.06
CA SER A 214 38.83 -9.04 39.47
C SER A 214 40.36 -9.22 39.47
N ILE A 215 41.12 -8.14 39.67
CA ILE A 215 42.59 -8.17 39.86
C ILE A 215 42.89 -7.91 41.34
#